data_AF-A0A9Q5SLU5-F1
#
_entry.id   AF-A0A9Q5SLU5-F1
#
_cell.length_a   1.000
_cell.length_b   1.000
_cell.length_c   1.000
_cell.angle_alpha   90.00
_cell.angle_beta   90.00
_cell.angle_gamma   90.00
#
_symmetry.space_group_name_H-M   'P 1'
#
loop_
_entity.id
_entity.type
_entity.pdbx_description
1 polymer ?
#
loop_
_entity_poly.entity_id
_entity_poly.type
_entity_poly.pdbx_seq_one_letter_code
_entity_poly.pdbx_strand_id
1 'polypeptide(L)'
;MHRDLLNPNTNSVVTGLLENTPHRVVNRLGELLKERGMSQGDLSRLTGIRVATINEIANIKKTNVNMLHLVPIMIALRITDMTEIFYVEFPDEVKERFAKDMEGYEGGLTEKMIKEVEENSKEMYVQEK
;
A
#
# COMPACT_ATOMS: atom_id res chain seq x y z
N MET A 1 10.44 4.96 -8.72
CA MET A 1 9.67 3.71 -8.76
C MET A 1 10.22 2.79 -7.67
N HIS A 2 9.45 2.48 -6.63
CA HIS A 2 9.86 1.47 -5.64
C HIS A 2 9.71 0.08 -6.25
N ARG A 3 10.75 -0.36 -7.00
CA ARG A 3 10.88 -1.76 -7.44
C ARG A 3 10.88 -2.75 -6.27
N ASP A 4 11.06 -2.24 -5.05
CA ASP A 4 11.15 -3.00 -3.81
C ASP A 4 9.84 -3.68 -3.40
N LEU A 5 8.68 -3.29 -3.95
CA LEU A 5 7.40 -3.96 -3.69
C LEU A 5 7.23 -5.27 -4.47
N LEU A 6 8.04 -5.50 -5.50
CA LEU A 6 7.93 -6.68 -6.37
C LEU A 6 8.69 -7.85 -5.76
N ASN A 7 7.97 -8.93 -5.46
CA ASN A 7 8.54 -10.21 -5.09
C ASN A 7 8.71 -11.06 -6.37
N PRO A 8 9.75 -11.90 -6.49
CA PRO A 8 9.85 -12.87 -7.59
C PRO A 8 8.60 -13.73 -7.83
N ASN A 9 7.78 -13.95 -6.80
CA ASN A 9 6.54 -14.72 -6.86
C ASN A 9 5.29 -13.84 -7.10
N THR A 10 5.46 -12.54 -7.37
CA THR A 10 4.35 -11.64 -7.70
C THR A 10 3.84 -11.95 -9.11
N ASN A 11 2.54 -12.20 -9.23
CA ASN A 11 1.87 -12.48 -10.50
C ASN A 11 2.04 -11.32 -11.52
N SER A 12 2.07 -11.67 -12.82
CA SER A 12 2.27 -10.72 -13.94
C SER A 12 1.29 -9.55 -13.95
N VAL A 13 0.02 -9.77 -13.64
CA VAL A 13 -1.02 -8.74 -13.54
C VAL A 13 -0.67 -7.74 -12.45
N VAL A 14 -0.26 -8.20 -11.27
CA VAL A 14 0.14 -7.29 -10.16
C VAL A 14 1.38 -6.50 -10.56
N THR A 15 2.37 -7.15 -11.15
CA THR A 15 3.57 -6.47 -11.66
C THR A 15 3.21 -5.42 -12.70
N GLY A 16 2.40 -5.77 -13.70
CA GLY A 16 1.94 -4.86 -14.74
C GLY A 16 1.16 -3.66 -14.20
N LEU A 17 0.30 -3.86 -13.19
CA LEU A 17 -0.43 -2.78 -12.54
C LEU A 17 0.52 -1.78 -11.85
N LEU A 18 1.50 -2.29 -11.10
CA LEU A 18 2.48 -1.46 -10.40
C LEU A 18 3.45 -0.78 -11.37
N GLU A 19 3.78 -1.42 -12.49
CA GLU A 19 4.68 -0.88 -13.50
C GLU A 19 4.03 0.18 -14.38
N ASN A 20 2.77 -0.03 -14.77
CA ASN A 20 2.03 0.85 -15.69
C ASN A 20 1.23 1.97 -14.98
N THR A 21 1.24 2.00 -13.66
CA THR A 21 0.58 3.06 -12.88
C THR A 21 1.61 3.73 -11.97
N PRO A 22 2.17 4.88 -12.37
CA PRO A 22 3.05 5.65 -11.51
C PRO A 22 2.42 5.95 -10.15
N HIS A 23 3.14 5.66 -9.07
CA HIS A 23 2.68 5.88 -7.70
C HIS A 23 3.86 6.03 -6.75
N ARG A 24 3.59 6.58 -5.55
CA ARG A 24 4.53 6.67 -4.45
C ARG A 24 3.87 6.19 -3.17
N VAL A 25 4.42 5.14 -2.57
CA VAL A 25 4.02 4.73 -1.22
C VAL A 25 4.70 5.66 -0.22
N VAL A 26 3.91 6.25 0.67
CA VAL A 26 4.38 7.14 1.71
C VAL A 26 4.20 6.48 3.06
N ASN A 27 5.25 6.54 3.88
CA ASN A 27 5.25 6.06 5.25
C ASN A 27 5.77 7.14 6.18
N ARG A 28 4.94 7.55 7.12
CA ARG A 28 5.22 8.63 8.07
C ARG A 28 5.50 8.14 9.48
N LEU A 29 5.60 6.83 9.72
CA LEU A 29 5.75 6.29 11.07
C LEU A 29 6.98 6.87 11.79
N GLY A 30 8.13 6.98 11.10
CA GLY A 30 9.34 7.57 11.68
C GLY A 30 9.17 9.06 12.04
N GLU A 31 8.51 9.82 11.17
CA GLU A 31 8.21 11.25 11.38
C GLU A 31 7.25 11.43 12.57
N LEU A 32 6.15 10.68 12.60
CA LEU A 32 5.17 10.71 13.68
C LEU A 32 5.81 10.43 15.05
N LEU A 33 6.70 9.44 15.12
CA LEU A 33 7.42 9.14 16.36
C LEU A 33 8.29 10.32 16.80
N LYS A 34 9.01 10.94 15.86
CA LYS A 34 9.85 12.11 16.13
C LYS A 34 9.03 13.32 16.60
N GLU A 35 7.93 13.63 15.93
CA GLU A 35 6.99 14.71 16.29
C GLU A 35 6.44 14.56 17.70
N ARG A 36 6.26 13.30 18.15
CA ARG A 36 5.73 12.95 19.47
C ARG A 36 6.80 12.74 20.53
N GLY A 37 8.08 12.94 20.19
CA GLY A 37 9.19 12.69 21.11
C GLY A 37 9.31 11.22 21.55
N MET A 38 8.85 10.28 20.72
CA MET A 38 8.83 8.85 21.01
C MET A 38 9.94 8.11 20.25
N SER A 39 10.57 7.14 20.91
CA SER A 39 11.49 6.21 20.23
C SER A 39 10.73 5.03 19.63
N GLN A 40 11.36 4.32 18.68
CA GLN A 40 10.86 3.03 18.21
C GLN A 40 10.77 1.99 19.35
N GLY A 41 11.62 2.13 20.38
CA GLY A 41 11.57 1.31 21.60
C GLY A 41 10.32 1.58 22.44
N ASP A 42 9.87 2.83 22.52
CA ASP A 42 8.61 3.18 23.20
C ASP A 42 7.43 2.57 22.47
N LEU A 43 7.38 2.71 21.15
CA LEU A 43 6.33 2.09 20.35
C LEU A 43 6.33 0.56 20.51
N SER A 44 7.51 -0.07 20.58
CA SER A 44 7.63 -1.51 20.83
C SER A 44 7.02 -1.92 22.17
N ARG A 45 7.32 -1.18 23.25
CA ARG A 45 6.74 -1.44 24.58
C ARG A 45 5.23 -1.24 24.61
N LEU A 46 4.72 -0.24 23.89
CA LEU A 46 3.27 0.06 23.83
C LEU A 46 2.48 -0.96 23.01
N THR A 47 3.10 -1.55 21.99
CA THR A 47 2.41 -2.42 21.02
C THR A 47 2.72 -3.90 21.19
N GLY A 48 3.80 -4.25 21.88
CA GLY A 48 4.36 -5.61 21.91
C GLY A 48 5.07 -6.02 20.62
N ILE A 49 5.10 -5.17 19.58
CA ILE A 49 5.78 -5.47 18.32
C ILE A 49 7.29 -5.35 18.53
N ARG A 50 8.06 -6.27 17.97
CA ARG A 50 9.54 -6.25 18.07
C ARG A 50 10.08 -4.95 17.50
N VAL A 51 11.04 -4.33 18.21
CA VAL A 51 11.72 -3.10 17.76
C VAL A 51 12.28 -3.26 16.33
N ALA A 52 12.86 -4.42 16.00
CA ALA A 52 13.35 -4.71 14.65
C ALA A 52 12.23 -4.61 13.60
N THR A 53 11.05 -5.16 13.88
CA THR A 53 9.88 -5.06 12.98
C THR A 53 9.40 -3.62 12.85
N ILE A 54 9.35 -2.85 13.94
CA ILE A 54 9.03 -1.41 13.87
C ILE A 54 10.06 -0.66 13.03
N ASN A 55 11.35 -1.00 13.14
CA ASN A 55 12.41 -0.39 12.35
C ASN A 55 12.27 -0.71 10.85
N GLU A 56 11.96 -1.97 10.51
CA GLU A 56 11.70 -2.36 9.12
C GLU A 56 10.49 -1.63 8.55
N ILE A 57 9.41 -1.53 9.35
CA ILE A 57 8.20 -0.80 8.98
C ILE A 57 8.55 0.66 8.75
N ALA A 58 9.12 1.37 9.73
CA ALA A 58 9.39 2.81 9.66
C ALA A 58 10.31 3.23 8.51
N ASN A 59 11.15 2.33 8.00
CA ASN A 59 12.07 2.59 6.88
C ASN A 59 11.61 2.02 5.54
N ILE A 60 10.36 1.53 5.42
CA ILE A 60 9.83 0.88 4.20
C ILE A 60 10.72 -0.30 3.73
N LYS A 61 11.47 -0.92 4.65
CA LYS A 61 12.24 -2.15 4.34
C LYS A 61 11.35 -3.38 4.37
N LYS A 62 10.19 -3.27 5.01
CA LYS A 62 9.14 -4.28 5.00
C LYS A 62 8.11 -3.92 3.93
N THR A 63 7.95 -4.80 2.96
CA THR A 63 6.93 -4.67 1.91
C THR A 63 5.54 -5.10 2.38
N ASN A 64 5.48 -5.87 3.48
CA ASN A 64 4.24 -6.43 4.03
C ASN A 64 3.97 -5.88 5.44
N VAL A 65 2.90 -5.09 5.56
CA VAL A 65 2.32 -4.67 6.84
C VAL A 65 0.90 -5.23 6.91
N ASN A 66 0.54 -5.86 8.02
CA ASN A 66 -0.78 -6.45 8.23
C ASN A 66 -1.53 -5.74 9.37
N MET A 67 -2.79 -6.10 9.60
CA MET A 67 -3.61 -5.49 10.64
C MET A 67 -3.09 -5.73 12.07
N LEU A 68 -2.38 -6.84 12.31
CA LEU A 68 -1.72 -7.11 13.60
C LEU A 68 -0.52 -6.19 13.85
N HIS A 69 0.00 -5.51 12.83
CA HIS A 69 0.96 -4.42 12.98
C HIS A 69 0.25 -3.07 13.03
N LEU A 70 -0.63 -2.79 12.06
CA LEU A 70 -1.21 -1.47 11.87
C LEU A 70 -2.13 -1.05 13.03
N VAL A 71 -3.06 -1.91 13.46
CA VAL A 71 -4.05 -1.57 14.47
C VAL A 71 -3.40 -1.29 15.84
N PRO A 72 -2.46 -2.11 16.35
CA PRO A 72 -1.74 -1.77 17.58
C PRO A 72 -0.96 -0.47 17.49
N ILE A 73 -0.31 -0.18 16.35
CA ILE A 73 0.39 1.10 16.14
C ILE A 73 -0.60 2.27 16.20
N MET A 74 -1.74 2.17 15.50
CA MET A 74 -2.79 3.18 15.54
C MET A 74 -3.30 3.41 16.97
N ILE A 75 -3.59 2.34 17.71
CA ILE A 75 -4.02 2.42 19.11
C ILE A 75 -2.94 3.10 19.96
N ALA A 76 -1.69 2.64 19.89
CA ALA A 76 -0.57 3.18 20.67
C ALA A 76 -0.35 4.68 20.39
N LEU A 77 -0.51 5.09 19.14
CA LEU A 77 -0.39 6.47 18.70
C LEU A 77 -1.72 7.25 18.75
N ARG A 78 -2.83 6.69 19.24
CA ARG A 78 -4.14 7.37 19.26
C ARG A 78 -4.52 7.97 17.89
N ILE A 79 -4.15 7.27 16.81
CA ILE A 79 -4.45 7.63 15.43
C ILE A 79 -5.76 6.95 15.04
N THR A 80 -6.66 7.71 14.44
CA THR A 80 -7.96 7.20 13.99
C THR A 80 -8.02 6.98 12.48
N ASP A 81 -7.11 7.60 11.74
CA ASP A 81 -6.99 7.47 10.30
C ASP A 81 -5.63 6.85 9.93
N MET A 82 -5.65 5.68 9.29
CA MET A 82 -4.43 5.00 8.89
C MET A 82 -3.59 5.79 7.89
N THR A 83 -4.20 6.73 7.16
CA THR A 83 -3.50 7.61 6.20
C THR A 83 -2.52 8.55 6.88
N GLU A 84 -2.67 8.80 8.19
CA GLU A 84 -1.66 9.51 8.98
C GLU A 84 -0.32 8.75 8.99
N ILE A 85 -0.36 7.40 8.92
CA ILE A 85 0.81 6.53 8.96
C ILE A 85 1.24 6.12 7.54
N PHE A 86 0.31 5.62 6.73
CA PHE A 86 0.56 5.06 5.40
C PHE A 86 -0.47 5.53 4.38
N TYR A 87 -0.01 6.04 3.25
CA TYR A 87 -0.87 6.36 2.13
C TYR A 87 -0.13 6.19 0.81
N VAL A 88 -0.89 6.15 -0.29
CA VAL A 88 -0.34 6.08 -1.65
C VAL A 88 -0.68 7.38 -2.35
N GLU A 89 0.34 8.03 -2.90
CA GLU A 89 0.17 9.18 -3.78
C GLU A 89 0.21 8.72 -5.23
N PHE A 90 -0.73 9.22 -6.00
CA PHE A 90 -0.73 9.14 -7.45
C PHE A 90 -0.45 10.53 -8.03
N PRO A 91 0.32 10.64 -9.14
CA PRO A 91 0.45 11.90 -9.86
C PRO A 91 -0.88 12.30 -10.52
N ASP A 92 -1.02 13.58 -10.86
CA ASP A 92 -2.29 14.12 -11.35
C ASP A 92 -2.74 13.47 -12.67
N GLU A 93 -1.80 13.12 -13.56
CA GLU A 93 -2.07 12.34 -14.77
C GLU A 93 -2.79 11.01 -14.50
N VAL A 94 -2.45 10.32 -13.39
CA VAL A 94 -3.10 9.06 -13.00
C VAL A 94 -4.47 9.35 -12.40
N LYS A 95 -4.61 10.42 -11.60
CA LYS A 95 -5.90 10.82 -11.03
C LYS A 95 -6.91 11.22 -12.12
N GLU A 96 -6.46 11.99 -13.12
CA GLU A 96 -7.27 12.39 -14.27
C GLU A 96 -7.71 11.19 -15.09
N ARG A 97 -6.79 10.24 -15.34
CA ARG A 97 -7.11 8.96 -15.98
C ARG A 97 -8.18 8.20 -15.21
N PHE A 98 -8.02 8.05 -13.88
CA PHE A 98 -9.01 7.37 -13.04
C PHE A 98 -10.36 8.09 -13.02
N ALA A 99 -10.38 9.42 -12.98
CA ALA A 99 -11.62 10.18 -13.05
C ALA A 99 -12.36 9.94 -14.37
N LYS A 100 -11.64 9.91 -15.50
CA LYS A 100 -12.20 9.58 -16.81
C LYS A 100 -12.69 8.13 -16.88
N ASP A 101 -11.93 7.19 -16.33
CA ASP A 101 -12.30 5.77 -16.30
C ASP A 101 -13.56 5.50 -15.45
N MET A 102 -13.88 6.42 -14.54
CA MET A 102 -15.06 6.41 -13.65
C MET A 102 -16.19 7.33 -14.13
N GLU A 103 -16.07 7.96 -15.30
CA GLU A 103 -17.13 8.81 -15.86
C GLU A 103 -18.40 7.97 -16.09
N GLY A 104 -19.55 8.46 -15.62
CA GLY A 104 -20.82 7.72 -15.71
C GLY A 104 -20.91 6.50 -14.80
N TYR A 105 -20.09 6.41 -13.75
CA TYR A 105 -20.16 5.31 -12.79
C TYR A 105 -21.47 5.32 -11.98
N GLU A 106 -22.29 4.29 -12.17
CA GLU A 106 -23.57 4.09 -11.45
C GLU A 106 -23.54 2.90 -10.47
N GLY A 107 -22.40 2.21 -10.35
CA GLY A 107 -22.20 1.04 -9.50
C GLY A 107 -21.62 -0.16 -10.26
N GLY A 108 -20.97 -1.09 -9.54
CA GLY A 108 -20.35 -2.28 -10.14
C GLY A 108 -18.99 -1.97 -10.78
N LEU A 109 -18.78 -2.44 -12.02
CA LEU A 109 -17.58 -2.22 -12.83
C LEU A 109 -17.93 -1.33 -14.04
N THR A 110 -17.04 -0.43 -14.44
CA THR A 110 -17.19 0.31 -15.70
C THR A 110 -16.88 -0.58 -16.91
N GLU A 111 -17.28 -0.18 -18.12
CA GLU A 111 -16.99 -0.96 -19.34
C GLU A 111 -15.50 -1.25 -19.52
N LYS A 112 -14.64 -0.30 -19.13
CA LYS A 112 -13.20 -0.47 -19.16
C LYS A 112 -12.74 -1.50 -18.13
N MET A 113 -13.22 -1.40 -16.89
CA MET A 113 -12.90 -2.37 -15.84
C MET A 113 -13.38 -3.79 -16.20
N ILE A 114 -14.51 -3.93 -16.90
CA ILE A 114 -14.99 -5.25 -17.38
C ILE A 114 -13.97 -5.86 -18.35
N LYS A 115 -13.48 -5.08 -19.33
CA LYS A 115 -12.45 -5.54 -20.27
C LYS A 115 -11.16 -5.91 -19.54
N GLU A 116 -10.71 -5.10 -18.59
CA GLU A 116 -9.53 -5.38 -17.77
C GLU A 116 -9.71 -6.67 -16.96
N VAL A 117 -10.89 -6.94 -16.40
CA VAL A 117 -11.19 -8.20 -15.71
C VAL A 117 -11.10 -9.39 -16.65
N GLU A 118 -11.66 -9.30 -17.87
CA GLU A 118 -11.58 -10.37 -18.88
C GLU A 118 -10.14 -10.65 -19.33
N GLU A 119 -9.35 -9.60 -19.55
CA GLU A 119 -7.94 -9.68 -19.94
C GLU A 119 -7.10 -10.28 -18.81
N ASN A 120 -7.19 -9.72 -17.60
CA ASN A 120 -6.43 -10.17 -16.44
C ASN A 120 -6.81 -11.59 -16.02
N SER A 121 -8.06 -12.01 -16.18
CA SER A 121 -8.48 -13.40 -15.89
C SER A 121 -7.72 -14.39 -16.78
N LYS A 122 -7.53 -14.08 -18.07
CA LYS A 122 -6.78 -14.96 -18.97
C LYS A 122 -5.33 -15.09 -18.49
N GLU A 123 -4.68 -14.00 -18.11
CA GLU A 123 -3.31 -14.05 -17.58
C GLU A 123 -3.21 -14.79 -16.24
N MET A 124 -4.17 -14.60 -15.33
CA MET A 124 -4.20 -15.26 -14.03
C MET A 124 -4.35 -16.79 -14.12
N TYR A 125 -5.03 -17.30 -15.16
CA TYR A 125 -5.29 -18.74 -15.34
C TYR A 125 -4.34 -19.44 -16.33
N VAL A 126 -3.43 -18.70 -16.99
CA VAL A 126 -2.31 -19.32 -17.70
C VAL A 126 -1.31 -19.78 -16.65
N GLN A 127 -1.52 -20.99 -16.13
CA GLN A 127 -0.47 -21.70 -15.39
C GLN A 127 0.70 -21.89 -16.37
N GLU A 128 1.84 -21.25 -16.09
CA GLU A 128 3.10 -21.67 -16.69
C GLU A 128 3.28 -23.16 -16.36
N LYS A 129 3.21 -24.01 -17.38
CA LYS A 129 3.53 -25.43 -17.30
C LYS A 129 5.03 -25.63 -17.16
#